data_AF-A0A392NMM6-F1
#
_entry.id   AF-A0A392NMM6-F1
#
_cell.length_a   1.000
_cell.length_b   1.000
_cell.length_c   1.000
_cell.angle_alpha   90.00
_cell.angle_beta   90.00
_cell.angle_gamma   90.00
#
_symmetry.space_group_name_H-M   'P 1'
#
loop_
_entity.id
_entity.type
_entity.pdbx_description
1 polymer ?
#
loop_
_entity_poly.entity_id
_entity_poly.type
_entity_poly.pdbx_seq_one_letter_code
_entity_poly.pdbx_strand_id
1 'polypeptide(L)'
;VCVWTALLLFLLAVFNAAIIINRFTRIAGELFGMLITFLFIQEAIKGMVTEFQVPKESDPTLDKFQFHWLYANGLLGVIFTFGLLYTSLKSRRARSWLYGTEWLRSFIADYGVPFM
;
A
#
# COMPACT_ATOMS: atom_id res chain seq x y z
N VAL A 1 8.07 -25.67 -1.08
CA VAL A 1 8.50 -24.53 -1.94
C VAL A 1 9.85 -23.96 -1.49
N CYS A 2 10.00 -23.60 -0.21
CA CYS A 2 11.20 -22.92 0.30
C CYS A 2 12.54 -23.68 0.11
N VAL A 3 12.55 -25.01 0.21
CA VAL A 3 13.76 -25.84 0.01
C VAL A 3 14.27 -25.73 -1.44
N TRP A 4 13.36 -25.80 -2.41
CA TRP A 4 13.69 -25.68 -3.83
C TRP A 4 14.14 -24.27 -4.22
N THR A 5 13.49 -23.23 -3.68
CA THR A 5 13.90 -21.84 -3.91
C THR A 5 15.29 -21.57 -3.33
N ALA A 6 15.60 -22.10 -2.15
CA ALA A 6 16.92 -21.95 -1.54
C ALA A 6 18.03 -22.63 -2.36
N LEU A 7 17.77 -23.86 -2.84
CA LEU A 7 18.69 -24.59 -3.72
C LEU A 7 18.96 -23.79 -5.02
N LEU A 8 17.91 -23.28 -5.67
CA LEU A 8 18.05 -22.46 -6.87
C LEU A 8 18.85 -21.17 -6.61
N LEU A 9 18.57 -20.46 -5.52
CA LEU A 9 19.31 -19.25 -5.17
C LEU A 9 20.81 -19.54 -4.92
N PHE A 10 21.13 -20.66 -4.25
CA PHE A 10 22.50 -21.08 -4.05
C PHE A 10 23.21 -21.36 -5.38
N LEU A 11 22.53 -22.04 -6.30
CA LEU A 11 23.05 -22.35 -7.63
C LEU A 11 23.28 -21.06 -8.46
N LEU A 12 22.33 -20.13 -8.47
CA LEU A 12 22.49 -18.82 -9.13
C LEU A 12 23.65 -18.00 -8.55
N ALA A 13 23.88 -18.09 -7.23
CA ALA A 13 24.97 -17.40 -6.57
C ALA A 13 26.34 -17.96 -6.98
N VAL A 14 26.49 -19.29 -7.05
CA VAL A 14 27.72 -19.95 -7.51
C VAL A 14 28.08 -19.55 -8.95
N PHE A 15 27.08 -19.42 -9.83
CA PHE A 15 27.29 -19.02 -11.23
C PHE A 15 27.36 -17.50 -11.47
N ASN A 16 27.36 -16.68 -10.41
CA ASN A 16 27.37 -15.21 -10.48
C ASN A 16 26.31 -14.63 -11.44
N ALA A 17 25.09 -15.20 -11.39
CA ALA A 17 23.98 -14.78 -12.25
C ALA A 17 23.52 -13.33 -12.00
N ALA A 18 23.97 -12.70 -10.90
CA ALA A 18 23.69 -11.31 -10.57
C ALA A 18 24.16 -10.31 -11.65
N ILE A 19 25.13 -10.68 -12.49
CA ILE A 19 25.58 -9.86 -13.64
C ILE A 19 24.43 -9.53 -14.60
N ILE A 20 23.39 -10.36 -14.67
CA ILE A 20 22.19 -10.14 -15.50
C ILE A 20 21.49 -8.82 -15.15
N ILE A 21 21.62 -8.31 -13.92
CA ILE A 21 21.01 -7.04 -13.53
C ILE A 21 21.52 -5.85 -14.35
N ASN A 22 22.76 -5.90 -14.85
CA ASN A 22 23.31 -4.84 -15.71
C ASN A 22 22.63 -4.78 -17.09
N ARG A 23 21.92 -5.85 -17.48
CA ARG A 23 21.10 -5.90 -18.69
C ARG A 23 19.67 -5.42 -18.43
N PHE A 24 19.28 -5.22 -17.18
CA PHE A 24 17.97 -4.70 -16.83
C PHE A 24 17.86 -3.24 -17.28
N THR A 25 17.06 -3.02 -18.33
CA THR A 25 16.91 -1.70 -18.94
C THR A 25 16.03 -0.80 -18.07
N ARG A 26 16.21 0.52 -18.23
CA ARG A 26 15.33 1.52 -17.60
C ARG A 26 13.85 1.25 -17.92
N ILE A 27 13.55 0.87 -19.16
CA ILE A 27 12.20 0.54 -19.63
C ILE A 27 11.61 -0.63 -18.82
N ALA A 28 12.40 -1.69 -18.59
CA ALA A 28 11.95 -2.81 -17.77
C ALA A 28 11.63 -2.32 -16.35
N GLY A 29 12.53 -1.55 -15.73
CA GLY A 29 12.32 -1.02 -14.38
C GLY A 29 11.06 -0.18 -14.23
N GLU A 30 10.80 0.72 -15.18
CA GLU A 30 9.60 1.56 -15.18
C GLU A 30 8.32 0.72 -15.36
N LEU A 31 8.34 -0.29 -16.25
CA LEU A 31 7.21 -1.21 -16.44
C LEU A 31 6.93 -2.06 -15.19
N PHE A 32 7.97 -2.58 -14.54
CA PHE A 32 7.82 -3.33 -13.29
C PHE A 32 7.25 -2.44 -12.18
N GLY A 33 7.74 -1.22 -12.01
CA GLY A 33 7.21 -0.26 -11.04
C GLY A 33 5.75 0.13 -11.31
N MET A 34 5.39 0.32 -12.58
CA MET A 34 4.01 0.56 -13.00
C MET A 34 3.11 -0.63 -12.66
N LEU A 35 3.54 -1.86 -12.95
CA LEU A 35 2.77 -3.07 -12.66
C LEU A 35 2.47 -3.22 -11.18
N ILE A 36 3.50 -3.04 -10.33
CA ILE A 36 3.33 -3.10 -8.87
C ILE A 36 2.33 -2.05 -8.40
N THR A 37 2.47 -0.81 -8.88
CA THR A 37 1.57 0.29 -8.51
C THR A 37 0.12 0.00 -8.93
N PHE A 38 -0.08 -0.53 -10.14
CA PHE A 38 -1.40 -0.87 -10.65
C PHE A 38 -2.07 -1.98 -9.82
N LEU A 39 -1.35 -3.07 -9.54
CA LEU A 39 -1.84 -4.17 -8.71
C LEU A 39 -2.14 -3.70 -7.28
N PHE A 40 -1.31 -2.81 -6.73
CA PHE A 40 -1.52 -2.28 -5.39
C PHE A 40 -2.79 -1.41 -5.32
N ILE A 41 -3.04 -0.56 -6.31
CA ILE A 41 -4.29 0.21 -6.40
C ILE A 41 -5.49 -0.72 -6.57
N GLN A 42 -5.37 -1.77 -7.37
CA GLN A 42 -6.43 -2.77 -7.54
C GLN A 42 -6.77 -3.46 -6.22
N GLU A 43 -5.78 -3.95 -5.46
CA GLU A 43 -6.03 -4.58 -4.16
C GLU A 43 -6.56 -3.58 -3.12
N ALA A 44 -6.15 -2.30 -3.17
CA ALA A 44 -6.72 -1.27 -2.32
C ALA A 44 -8.22 -1.03 -2.62
N ILE A 45 -8.61 -0.98 -3.90
CA ILE A 45 -10.02 -0.86 -4.30
C ILE A 45 -10.81 -2.10 -3.87
N LYS A 46 -10.25 -3.29 -4.05
CA LYS A 46 -10.87 -4.53 -3.61
C LYS A 46 -11.07 -4.56 -2.08
N GLY A 47 -10.06 -4.11 -1.33
CA GLY A 47 -10.13 -3.92 0.13
C GLY A 47 -11.26 -2.97 0.55
N MET A 48 -11.38 -1.82 -0.12
CA MET A 48 -12.49 -0.89 0.13
C MET A 48 -13.86 -1.54 -0.14
N VAL A 49 -14.00 -2.31 -1.22
CA VAL A 49 -15.26 -2.98 -1.56
C VAL A 49 -15.59 -4.10 -0.56
N THR A 50 -14.59 -4.79 -0.01
CA THR A 50 -14.81 -5.83 0.98
C THR A 50 -15.34 -5.31 2.31
N GLU A 51 -15.08 -4.05 2.69
CA GLU A 51 -15.67 -3.42 3.88
C GLU A 51 -17.19 -3.24 3.81
N PHE A 52 -17.75 -3.21 2.59
CA PHE A 52 -19.20 -3.19 2.38
C PHE A 52 -19.82 -4.60 2.38
N GLN A 53 -19.01 -5.65 2.45
CA GLN A 53 -19.47 -7.03 2.42
C GLN A 53 -19.33 -7.67 3.80
N VAL A 54 -20.29 -8.53 4.16
CA VAL A 54 -20.20 -9.35 5.36
C VAL A 54 -18.99 -10.27 5.23
N PRO A 55 -18.07 -10.33 6.22
CA PRO A 55 -16.95 -11.26 6.18
C PRO A 55 -17.49 -12.69 6.08
N LYS A 56 -17.03 -13.43 5.06
CA LYS A 56 -17.49 -14.80 4.78
C LYS A 56 -17.17 -15.80 5.90
N GLU A 57 -16.31 -15.43 6.85
CA GLU A 57 -15.84 -16.27 7.96
C GLU A 57 -16.48 -15.93 9.32
N SER A 58 -17.43 -15.00 9.37
CA SER A 58 -18.08 -14.56 10.61
C SER A 58 -19.54 -15.03 10.72
N ASP A 59 -19.95 -15.44 11.92
CA ASP A 59 -21.29 -15.96 12.22
C ASP A 59 -22.39 -14.97 11.78
N PRO A 60 -23.33 -15.39 10.92
CA PRO A 60 -24.37 -14.53 10.35
C PRO A 60 -25.43 -14.05 11.35
N THR A 61 -25.30 -14.40 12.63
CA THR A 61 -26.27 -14.12 13.71
C THR A 61 -25.90 -12.92 14.59
N LEU A 62 -24.77 -12.26 14.37
CA LEU A 62 -24.39 -11.07 15.17
C LEU A 62 -25.13 -9.80 14.71
N ASP A 63 -25.68 -9.04 15.66
CA ASP A 63 -26.34 -7.73 15.45
C ASP A 63 -25.47 -6.67 14.74
N LYS A 64 -24.16 -6.91 14.65
CA LYS A 64 -23.21 -6.08 13.87
C LYS A 64 -23.43 -6.17 12.35
N PHE A 65 -24.13 -7.20 11.87
CA PHE A 65 -24.42 -7.40 10.44
C PHE A 65 -25.77 -6.83 10.00
N GLN A 66 -26.45 -6.06 10.86
CA GLN A 66 -27.56 -5.26 10.37
C GLN A 66 -27.10 -4.31 9.26
N PHE A 67 -27.92 -4.18 8.22
CA PHE A 67 -27.63 -3.40 7.01
C PHE A 67 -27.13 -1.98 7.32
N HIS A 68 -27.64 -1.38 8.41
CA HIS A 68 -27.23 -0.06 8.87
C HIS A 68 -25.75 0.02 9.30
N TRP A 69 -25.26 -0.97 10.06
CA TRP A 69 -23.87 -0.98 10.56
C TRP A 69 -22.85 -1.32 9.47
N LEU A 70 -23.19 -2.24 8.58
CA LEU A 70 -22.35 -2.57 7.42
C LEU A 70 -22.21 -1.36 6.48
N TYR A 71 -23.31 -0.66 6.23
CA TYR A 71 -23.31 0.54 5.41
C TYR A 71 -22.54 1.69 6.07
N ALA A 72 -22.72 1.90 7.38
CA ALA A 72 -21.97 2.91 8.12
C ALA A 72 -20.46 2.61 8.13
N ASN A 73 -20.07 1.36 8.35
CA ASN A 73 -18.67 0.93 8.33
C ASN A 73 -18.03 1.12 6.95
N GLY A 74 -18.72 0.70 5.87
CA GLY A 74 -18.24 0.91 4.51
C GLY A 74 -18.10 2.40 4.13
N LEU A 75 -19.09 3.23 4.48
CA LEU A 75 -19.02 4.68 4.25
C LEU A 75 -17.82 5.31 4.98
N LEU A 76 -17.63 4.94 6.25
CA LEU A 76 -16.53 5.41 7.08
C LEU A 76 -15.17 4.89 6.55
N GLY A 77 -15.11 3.66 6.04
CA GLY A 77 -13.95 3.11 5.35
C GLY A 77 -13.56 3.89 4.10
N VAL A 78 -14.53 4.32 3.29
CA VAL A 78 -14.28 5.20 2.13
C VAL A 78 -13.77 6.57 2.59
N ILE A 79 -14.42 7.19 3.58
CA ILE A 79 -14.01 8.49 4.11
C ILE A 79 -12.57 8.44 4.64
N PHE A 80 -12.22 7.41 5.42
CA PHE A 80 -10.86 7.26 5.93
C PHE A 80 -9.85 6.93 4.85
N THR A 81 -10.18 6.09 3.87
CA THR A 81 -9.23 5.78 2.78
C THR A 81 -8.86 7.02 1.98
N PHE A 82 -9.85 7.81 1.55
CA PHE A 82 -9.59 9.06 0.83
C PHE A 82 -9.01 10.15 1.74
N GLY A 83 -9.44 10.19 3.00
CA GLY A 83 -8.90 11.10 4.02
C GLY A 83 -7.40 10.89 4.21
N LEU A 84 -6.98 9.65 4.52
CA LEU A 84 -5.58 9.25 4.69
C LEU A 84 -4.76 9.50 3.43
N LEU A 85 -5.30 9.18 2.25
CA LEU A 85 -4.62 9.44 0.98
C LEU A 85 -4.35 10.94 0.80
N TYR A 86 -5.38 11.77 1.03
CA TYR A 86 -5.27 13.22 0.88
C TYR A 86 -4.27 13.82 1.89
N THR A 87 -4.40 13.45 3.16
CA THR A 87 -3.54 13.98 4.22
C THR A 87 -2.09 13.50 4.06
N SER A 88 -1.86 12.25 3.68
CA SER A 88 -0.52 11.71 3.40
C SER A 88 0.16 12.43 2.23
N LEU A 89 -0.57 12.68 1.14
CA LEU A 89 -0.05 13.45 0.00
C LEU A 89 0.27 14.90 0.39
N LYS A 90 -0.57 15.52 1.22
CA LYS A 90 -0.31 16.85 1.77
C LYS A 90 0.91 16.86 2.68
N SER A 91 1.08 15.85 3.53
CA SER A 91 2.23 15.72 4.43
C SER A 91 3.54 15.58 3.65
N ARG A 92 3.57 14.77 2.59
CA ARG A 92 4.74 14.67 1.71
C ARG A 92 5.09 16.01 1.04
N ARG A 93 4.09 16.84 0.75
CA ARG A 93 4.26 18.18 0.17
C ARG A 93 4.55 19.26 1.23
N ALA A 94 4.49 18.95 2.52
CA ALA A 94 4.77 19.90 3.59
C ALA A 94 6.18 20.49 3.47
N ARG A 95 7.15 19.74 2.89
CA ARG A 95 8.51 20.23 2.65
C ARG A 95 8.57 21.47 1.75
N SER A 96 7.61 21.71 0.86
CA SER A 96 7.60 22.94 0.04
C SER A 96 6.66 24.03 0.59
N TRP A 97 6.15 23.87 1.82
CA TRP A 97 5.19 24.83 2.38
C TRP A 97 5.92 26.11 2.85
N LEU A 98 5.39 27.25 2.42
CA LEU A 98 5.87 28.59 2.80
C LEU A 98 5.61 28.94 4.27
N TYR A 99 4.69 28.22 4.93
CA TYR A 99 4.27 28.47 6.30
C TYR A 99 4.78 27.35 7.21
N GLY A 100 5.62 27.70 8.19
CA GLY A 100 6.14 26.79 9.21
C GLY A 100 7.65 26.88 9.42
N THR A 101 8.11 26.57 10.64
CA THR A 101 9.54 26.46 10.98
C THR A 101 10.16 25.25 10.28
N GLU A 102 11.40 25.35 9.80
CA GLU A 102 12.06 24.29 9.02
C GLU A 102 12.12 22.93 9.73
N TRP A 103 12.30 22.94 11.05
CA TRP A 103 12.37 21.72 11.86
C TRP A 103 11.04 20.96 11.91
N LEU A 104 9.95 21.66 12.25
CA LEU A 104 8.60 21.08 12.27
C LEU A 104 8.15 20.65 10.87
N ARG A 105 8.55 21.41 9.84
CA ARG A 105 8.26 21.10 8.43
C ARG A 105 8.92 19.79 7.99
N SER A 106 10.18 19.56 8.34
CA SER A 106 10.86 18.30 8.01
C SER A 106 10.26 17.14 8.77
N PHE A 107 9.97 17.32 10.07
CA PHE A 107 9.35 16.28 10.88
C PHE A 107 8.00 15.81 10.31
N ILE A 108 7.12 16.75 9.93
CA ILE A 108 5.82 16.44 9.31
C ILE A 108 5.98 15.81 7.92
N ALA A 109 6.99 16.21 7.16
CA ALA A 109 7.24 15.62 5.84
C ALA A 109 7.77 14.19 5.92
N ASP A 110 8.60 13.89 6.92
CA ASP A 110 9.27 12.60 7.08
C ASP A 110 8.40 11.58 7.85
N TYR A 111 7.64 12.03 8.85
CA TYR A 111 6.74 11.19 9.67
C TYR A 111 5.25 11.35 9.34
N GLY A 112 4.92 12.05 8.27
CA GLY A 112 3.53 12.33 7.89
C GLY A 112 2.66 11.09 7.67
N VAL A 113 3.21 10.06 7.02
CA VAL A 113 2.47 8.83 6.72
C VAL A 113 2.15 7.99 7.97
N PRO A 114 3.08 7.73 8.90
CA PRO A 114 2.74 7.03 10.14
C PRO A 114 1.92 7.87 11.14
N PHE A 115 1.89 9.20 11.01
CA PHE A 115 1.15 10.08 11.90
C PHE A 115 -0.32 10.29 11.49
N MET A 116 -0.63 10.16 10.19
CA MET A 116 -1.98 10.33 9.63
C MET A 116 -2.78 9.05 9.69
#